data_AF-A0A1I5YI72-F1
#
_entry.id   AF-A0A1I5YI72-F1
#
_cell.length_a   1.000
_cell.length_b   1.000
_cell.length_c   1.000
_cell.angle_alpha   90.00
_cell.angle_beta   90.00
_cell.angle_gamma   90.00
#
_symmetry.space_group_name_H-M   'P 1'
#
loop_
_entity.id
_entity.type
_entity.pdbx_description
1 polymer ?
#
loop_
_entity_poly.entity_id
_entity_poly.type
_entity_poly.pdbx_seq_one_letter_code
_entity_poly.pdbx_strand_id
1 'polypeptide(L)'
;MKKIFLFIFITVSCALHAQHKTDVLLQRILLKNTDSLFQAVLSHPDEYRLQIIYTQINRDKNNKPSFTNYYFNVDSLFYFNPASTVKLPLAALSLEKLNEIKMPGINKFTSLQFDSAYQR
;
A
#
# COMPACT_ATOMS: atom_id res chain seq x y z
N MET A 1 -8.06 36.46 -28.79
CA MET A 1 -8.04 36.58 -27.31
C MET A 1 -8.84 35.49 -26.60
N LYS A 2 -10.13 35.26 -26.94
CA LYS A 2 -10.94 34.17 -26.34
C LYS A 2 -10.35 32.75 -26.52
N LYS A 3 -9.72 32.46 -27.67
CA LYS A 3 -9.06 31.17 -27.95
C LYS A 3 -7.77 30.92 -27.13
N ILE A 4 -7.07 31.98 -26.73
CA ILE A 4 -5.86 31.90 -25.88
C ILE A 4 -6.26 31.65 -24.42
N PHE A 5 -7.32 32.30 -23.94
CA PHE A 5 -7.89 32.00 -22.62
C PHE A 5 -8.40 30.56 -22.52
N LEU A 6 -9.02 30.03 -23.59
CA LEU A 6 -9.48 28.64 -23.64
C LEU A 6 -8.30 27.64 -23.59
N PHE A 7 -7.18 27.96 -24.25
CA PHE A 7 -5.99 27.11 -24.24
C PHE A 7 -5.31 27.07 -22.87
N ILE A 8 -5.22 28.22 -22.18
CA ILE A 8 -4.68 28.31 -20.80
C ILE A 8 -5.55 27.52 -19.82
N PHE A 9 -6.88 27.56 -19.96
CA PHE A 9 -7.81 26.84 -19.10
C PHE A 9 -7.71 25.31 -19.23
N ILE A 10 -7.47 24.81 -20.45
CA ILE A 10 -7.28 23.38 -20.72
C ILE A 10 -5.94 22.88 -20.13
N THR A 11 -4.85 23.65 -20.21
CA THR A 11 -3.55 23.25 -19.66
C THR A 11 -3.53 23.19 -18.12
N VAL A 12 -4.28 24.07 -17.44
CA VAL A 12 -4.35 24.07 -15.97
C VAL A 12 -5.15 22.88 -15.43
N SER A 13 -6.16 22.42 -16.17
CA SER A 13 -7.04 21.33 -15.74
C SER A 13 -6.36 19.96 -15.73
N CYS A 14 -5.30 19.77 -16.53
CA CYS A 14 -4.57 18.50 -16.62
C CYS A 14 -3.54 18.33 -15.48
N ALA A 15 -3.06 19.42 -14.88
CA ALA A 15 -2.06 19.41 -13.81
C ALA A 15 -2.61 19.01 -12.42
N LEU A 16 -3.94 18.84 -12.26
CA LEU A 16 -4.58 18.63 -10.95
C LEU A 16 -4.73 17.16 -10.51
N HIS A 17 -4.21 16.18 -11.26
CA HIS A 17 -4.49 14.75 -11.04
C HIS A 17 -3.48 13.99 -10.15
N ALA A 18 -2.57 14.69 -9.46
CA ALA A 18 -1.57 14.08 -8.57
C ALA A 18 -1.66 14.61 -7.14
N GLN A 19 -2.87 14.76 -6.59
CA GLN A 19 -3.05 15.20 -5.21
C GLN A 19 -3.03 14.01 -4.25
N HIS A 20 -2.23 14.15 -3.19
CA HIS A 20 -2.20 13.18 -2.10
C HIS A 20 -3.58 13.12 -1.43
N LYS A 21 -4.06 11.90 -1.16
CA LYS A 21 -5.35 11.68 -0.51
C LYS A 21 -5.21 11.64 1.01
N THR A 22 -5.96 12.50 1.69
CA THR A 22 -6.06 12.55 3.16
C THR A 22 -7.52 12.68 3.60
N ASP A 23 -7.99 11.74 4.42
CA ASP A 23 -9.33 11.78 5.02
C ASP A 23 -9.29 12.43 6.40
N VAL A 24 -10.25 13.33 6.65
CA VAL A 24 -10.37 14.11 7.89
C VAL A 24 -10.43 13.22 9.14
N LEU A 25 -11.12 12.08 9.06
CA LEU A 25 -11.25 11.16 10.19
C LEU A 25 -9.88 10.60 10.61
N LEU A 26 -9.12 10.04 9.66
CA LEU A 26 -7.82 9.45 9.95
C LEU A 26 -6.83 10.50 10.41
N GLN A 27 -6.79 11.66 9.74
CA GLN A 27 -5.97 12.79 10.18
C GLN A 27 -6.27 13.19 11.63
N ARG A 28 -7.54 13.30 12.01
CA ARG A 28 -7.94 13.62 13.39
C ARG A 28 -7.50 12.55 14.39
N ILE A 29 -7.55 11.28 14.01
CA ILE A 29 -7.07 10.18 14.88
C ILE A 29 -5.57 10.29 15.08
N LEU A 30 -4.80 10.48 14.01
CA LEU A 30 -3.34 10.60 14.06
C LEU A 30 -2.90 11.82 14.90
N LEU A 31 -3.57 12.96 14.73
CA LEU A 31 -3.27 14.19 15.47
C LEU A 31 -3.55 14.12 16.99
N LYS A 32 -4.27 13.10 17.48
CA LYS A 32 -4.49 12.91 18.92
C LYS A 32 -3.27 12.35 19.65
N ASN A 33 -2.31 11.76 18.94
CA ASN A 33 -1.11 11.23 19.54
C ASN A 33 -0.19 12.38 20.01
N THR A 34 0.27 12.37 21.26
CA THR A 34 1.12 13.43 21.81
C THR A 34 2.61 13.09 21.81
N ASP A 35 2.99 11.91 21.32
CA ASP A 35 4.40 11.50 21.22
C ASP A 35 5.17 12.40 20.24
N SER A 36 6.33 12.90 20.68
CA SER A 36 7.10 13.91 19.94
C SER A 36 7.71 13.36 18.65
N LEU A 37 8.19 12.11 18.66
CA LEU A 37 8.73 11.46 17.46
C LEU A 37 7.62 11.21 16.45
N PHE A 38 6.48 10.71 16.92
CA PHE A 38 5.31 10.50 16.08
C PHE A 38 4.87 11.80 15.40
N GLN A 39 4.76 12.89 16.15
CA GLN A 39 4.39 14.19 15.59
C GLN A 39 5.45 14.76 14.64
N ALA A 40 6.73 14.55 14.91
CA ALA A 40 7.81 14.96 14.02
C ALA A 40 7.71 14.28 12.64
N VAL A 41 7.44 12.97 12.61
CA VAL A 41 7.24 12.21 11.36
C VAL A 41 5.93 12.60 10.68
N LEU A 42 4.83 12.73 11.43
CA LEU A 42 3.52 13.05 10.89
C LEU A 42 3.45 14.46 10.26
N SER A 43 4.18 15.43 10.81
CA SER A 43 4.21 16.81 10.32
C SER A 43 5.07 17.03 9.07
N HIS A 44 5.96 16.08 8.73
CA HIS A 44 6.83 16.14 7.55
C HIS A 44 6.63 14.92 6.65
N PRO A 45 5.39 14.65 6.17
CA PRO A 45 5.09 13.39 5.51
C PRO A 45 5.78 13.25 4.15
N ASP A 46 6.13 14.35 3.48
CA ASP A 46 6.88 14.30 2.22
C ASP A 46 8.36 13.96 2.42
N GLU A 47 8.97 14.49 3.49
CA GLU A 47 10.37 14.21 3.86
C GLU A 47 10.56 12.72 4.18
N TYR A 48 9.67 12.17 5.00
CA TYR A 48 9.70 10.77 5.40
C TYR A 48 8.98 9.84 4.43
N ARG A 49 8.40 10.37 3.34
CA ARG A 49 7.55 9.63 2.38
C ARG A 49 6.45 8.84 3.10
N LEU A 50 5.92 9.40 4.17
CA LEU A 50 4.90 8.76 4.99
C LEU A 50 3.60 8.71 4.21
N GLN A 51 3.05 7.49 4.06
CA GLN A 51 1.69 7.25 3.62
C GLN A 51 1.03 6.27 4.59
N ILE A 52 -0.22 6.53 4.97
CA ILE A 52 -0.97 5.64 5.85
C ILE A 52 -2.31 5.31 5.21
N ILE A 53 -2.58 4.02 5.05
CA ILE A 53 -3.88 3.49 4.65
C ILE A 53 -4.45 2.72 5.84
N TYR A 54 -5.55 3.22 6.39
CA TYR A 54 -6.30 2.55 7.43
C TYR A 54 -7.54 1.88 6.82
N THR A 55 -7.53 0.54 6.78
CA THR A 55 -8.69 -0.26 6.35
C THR A 55 -9.49 -0.70 7.57
N GLN A 56 -10.66 -0.11 7.76
CA GLN A 56 -11.64 -0.58 8.75
C GLN A 56 -12.37 -1.80 8.20
N ILE A 57 -12.30 -2.92 8.93
CA ILE A 57 -12.99 -4.16 8.60
C ILE A 57 -14.27 -4.23 9.44
N ASN A 58 -15.41 -4.06 8.78
CA ASN A 58 -16.73 -4.17 9.40
C ASN A 58 -17.29 -5.56 9.11
N ARG A 59 -17.81 -6.27 10.11
CA ARG A 59 -18.39 -7.62 9.94
C ARG A 59 -19.87 -7.58 10.30
N ASP A 60 -20.70 -8.16 9.45
CA ASP A 60 -22.13 -8.30 9.75
C ASP A 60 -22.40 -9.44 10.76
N LYS A 61 -23.67 -9.63 11.10
CA LYS A 61 -24.13 -10.69 12.03
C LYS A 61 -23.77 -12.12 11.58
N ASN A 62 -23.46 -12.32 10.30
CA ASN A 62 -23.05 -13.59 9.71
C ASN A 62 -21.52 -13.65 9.50
N ASN A 63 -20.76 -12.72 10.08
CA ASN A 63 -19.31 -12.60 9.94
C ASN A 63 -18.82 -12.26 8.52
N LYS A 64 -19.69 -11.74 7.64
CA LYS A 64 -19.30 -11.30 6.30
C LYS A 64 -18.60 -9.93 6.39
N PRO A 65 -17.36 -9.78 5.88
CA PRO A 65 -16.65 -8.52 5.97
C PRO A 65 -17.08 -7.52 4.88
N SER A 66 -17.11 -6.24 5.24
CA SER A 66 -17.09 -5.08 4.35
C SER A 66 -15.95 -4.16 4.78
N PHE A 67 -15.38 -3.42 3.82
CA PHE A 67 -14.16 -2.65 4.02
C PHE A 67 -14.42 -1.17 3.76
N THR A 68 -13.95 -0.33 4.68
CA THR A 68 -13.90 1.13 4.50
C THR A 68 -12.46 1.58 4.66
N ASN A 69 -11.92 2.24 3.64
CA ASN A 69 -10.54 2.73 3.65
C ASN A 69 -10.50 4.21 3.96
N TYR A 70 -9.58 4.59 4.83
CA TYR A 70 -9.21 5.98 5.10
C TYR A 70 -7.73 6.17 4.80
N TYR A 71 -7.38 7.34 4.28
CA TYR A 71 -6.08 7.62 3.71
C TYR A 71 -5.44 8.83 4.41
N PHE A 72 -4.11 8.84 4.51
CA PHE A 72 -3.32 9.99 4.93
C PHE A 72 -2.08 10.09 4.05
N ASN A 73 -1.96 11.22 3.36
CA ASN A 73 -0.87 11.54 2.44
C ASN A 73 -0.67 10.51 1.31
N VAL A 74 -1.72 9.84 0.85
CA VAL A 74 -1.57 8.71 -0.08
C VAL A 74 -1.49 9.17 -1.52
N ASP A 75 -0.41 8.80 -2.20
CA ASP A 75 -0.24 8.86 -3.65
C ASP A 75 -0.07 7.44 -4.20
N SER A 76 -1.05 6.98 -4.98
CA SER A 76 -1.06 5.62 -5.52
C SER A 76 -0.01 5.37 -6.61
N LEU A 77 0.61 6.42 -7.15
CA LEU A 77 1.68 6.32 -8.14
C LEU A 77 3.07 6.30 -7.50
N PHE A 78 3.17 6.59 -6.21
CA PHE A 78 4.44 6.63 -5.51
C PHE A 78 4.90 5.21 -5.11
N TYR A 79 6.03 4.78 -5.66
CA TYR A 79 6.60 3.44 -5.41
C TYR A 79 7.43 3.38 -4.11
N PHE A 80 7.20 2.34 -3.32
CA PHE A 80 8.04 1.96 -2.17
C PHE A 80 8.77 0.65 -2.47
N ASN A 81 10.09 0.62 -2.23
CA ASN A 81 10.83 -0.62 -2.22
C ASN A 81 10.36 -1.47 -1.02
N PRO A 82 9.76 -2.65 -1.24
CA PRO A 82 9.15 -3.44 -0.17
C PRO A 82 10.17 -4.07 0.78
N ALA A 83 11.46 -4.13 0.41
CA ALA A 83 12.50 -4.81 1.19
C ALA A 83 12.01 -6.20 1.67
N SER A 84 12.17 -6.52 2.96
CA SER A 84 11.74 -7.81 3.52
C SER A 84 10.22 -8.05 3.52
N THR A 85 9.38 -7.05 3.25
CA THR A 85 7.91 -7.26 3.18
C THR A 85 7.49 -8.11 1.98
N VAL A 86 8.34 -8.22 0.94
CA VAL A 86 8.12 -9.11 -0.22
C VAL A 86 8.05 -10.58 0.16
N LYS A 87 8.61 -10.97 1.31
CA LYS A 87 8.67 -12.36 1.77
C LYS A 87 7.27 -12.94 2.02
N LEU A 88 6.32 -12.14 2.51
CA LEU A 88 4.97 -12.63 2.80
C LEU A 88 4.19 -13.00 1.52
N PRO A 89 4.08 -12.12 0.49
CA PRO A 89 3.52 -12.50 -0.80
C PRO A 89 4.21 -13.73 -1.41
N LEU A 90 5.54 -13.79 -1.34
CA LEU A 90 6.29 -14.94 -1.85
C LEU A 90 5.94 -16.25 -1.12
N ALA A 91 5.79 -16.21 0.20
CA ALA A 91 5.36 -17.36 0.98
C ALA A 91 3.94 -17.81 0.61
N ALA A 92 3.02 -16.87 0.40
CA ALA A 92 1.66 -17.16 -0.04
C ALA A 92 1.64 -17.84 -1.42
N LEU A 93 2.37 -17.31 -2.40
CA LEU A 93 2.52 -17.90 -3.74
C LEU A 93 3.18 -19.28 -3.70
N SER A 94 4.17 -19.45 -2.82
CA SER A 94 4.84 -20.75 -2.63
C SER A 94 3.86 -21.80 -2.07
N LEU A 95 2.99 -21.40 -1.14
CA LEU A 95 1.96 -22.28 -0.57
C LEU A 95 0.87 -22.62 -1.60
N GLU A 96 0.45 -21.65 -2.41
CA GLU A 96 -0.45 -21.89 -3.55
C GLU A 96 0.15 -22.94 -4.49
N LYS A 97 1.40 -22.72 -4.92
CA LYS A 97 2.11 -23.66 -5.80
C LYS A 97 2.22 -25.06 -5.19
N LEU A 98 2.54 -25.16 -3.90
CA LEU A 98 2.61 -26.43 -3.19
C LEU A 98 1.25 -27.16 -3.21
N ASN A 99 0.15 -26.45 -3.01
CA ASN A 99 -1.19 -27.02 -3.02
C ASN A 99 -1.63 -27.48 -4.44
N GLU A 100 -1.09 -26.86 -5.50
CA GLU A 100 -1.38 -27.22 -6.89
C GLU A 100 -0.60 -28.44 -7.38
N ILE A 101 0.65 -28.61 -6.94
CA ILE A 101 1.54 -29.66 -7.43
C ILE A 101 0.96 -31.07 -7.20
N LYS A 102 0.24 -31.30 -6.08
CA LYS A 102 -0.46 -32.57 -5.75
C LYS A 102 0.38 -33.84 -5.94
N MET A 103 1.70 -33.74 -5.81
CA MET A 103 2.60 -34.88 -5.94
C MET A 103 2.66 -35.68 -4.63
N PRO A 104 2.55 -37.02 -4.67
CA PRO A 104 2.72 -37.85 -3.49
C PRO A 104 4.05 -37.60 -2.80
N GLY A 105 4.03 -37.43 -1.47
CA GLY A 105 5.23 -37.18 -0.66
C GLY A 105 5.72 -35.72 -0.64
N ILE A 106 5.16 -34.83 -1.47
CA ILE A 106 5.47 -33.39 -1.44
C ILE A 106 4.41 -32.66 -0.61
N ASN A 107 4.82 -32.04 0.50
CA ASN A 107 3.96 -31.28 1.40
C ASN A 107 4.75 -30.18 2.13
N LYS A 108 4.11 -29.48 3.08
CA LYS A 108 4.71 -28.36 3.81
C LYS A 108 5.93 -28.71 4.67
N PHE A 109 6.17 -30.01 4.91
CA PHE A 109 7.32 -30.53 5.65
C PHE A 109 8.43 -31.03 4.71
N THR A 110 8.21 -31.00 3.39
CA THR A 110 9.24 -31.36 2.42
C THR A 110 10.35 -30.31 2.44
N SER A 111 11.59 -30.76 2.69
CA SER A 111 12.76 -29.88 2.65
C SER A 111 12.96 -29.33 1.25
N LEU A 112 13.09 -28.01 1.16
CA LEU A 112 13.41 -27.31 -0.08
C LEU A 112 14.89 -26.92 -0.05
N GLN A 113 15.64 -27.40 -1.05
CA GLN A 113 17.03 -27.01 -1.25
C GLN A 113 17.06 -25.90 -2.31
N PHE A 114 17.60 -24.74 -1.93
CA PHE A 114 17.96 -23.69 -2.87
C PHE A 114 19.44 -23.84 -3.20
N ASP A 115 19.76 -24.02 -4.47
CA ASP A 115 21.14 -24.01 -4.96
C ASP A 115 21.39 -22.76 -5.80
N SER A 116 22.65 -22.45 -6.04
CA SER A 116 23.07 -21.33 -6.88
C SER A 116 22.59 -21.56 -8.31
N ALA A 117 21.68 -20.72 -8.79
CA ALA A 117 21.17 -20.78 -10.16
C ALA A 117 22.20 -20.36 -11.24
N TYR A 118 23.44 -20.04 -10.84
CA TYR A 118 24.45 -19.44 -11.70
C TYR A 118 25.73 -20.28 -11.72
N GLN A 119 25.99 -20.99 -12.83
CA GLN A 119 27.35 -21.39 -13.19
C GLN A 119 28.03 -20.17 -13.82
N ARG A 120 29.18 -19.78 -13.26
CA ARG A 120 30.09 -18.81 -13.87
C ARG A 120 30.67 -19.33 -15.17
#